data_AF-A0A258TH90-F1
#
_entry.id   AF-A0A258TH90-F1
#
_cell.length_a   1.000
_cell.length_b   1.000
_cell.length_c   1.000
_cell.angle_alpha   90.00
_cell.angle_beta   90.00
_cell.angle_gamma   90.00
#
_symmetry.space_group_name_H-M   'P 1'
#
loop_
_entity.id
_entity.type
_entity.pdbx_description
1 polymer ?
#
loop_
_entity_poly.entity_id
_entity_poly.type
_entity_poly.pdbx_seq_one_letter_code
_entity_poly.pdbx_strand_id
1 'polypeptide(L)'
;MTAKDLYENCRSWLQFAETKNGFALAFCGAVIAAEVSLLSGVEPMFKPFVLLSMLLMTVAAICSLISFVPQDKVSPGVNAGRATPKGIVFFGHIAMHDGAGFVARASQVFGVEEKDSLSIELLDQCHTLSVITVRKLRLFYASVVIAGLGFVLPLVAAAGRWIC
;
A
#
# COMPACT_ATOMS: atom_id res chain seq x y z
N MET A 1 19.52 -18.85 -0.27
CA MET A 1 18.92 -17.60 -0.75
C MET A 1 20.07 -16.63 -0.98
N THR A 2 20.23 -16.15 -2.20
CA THR A 2 21.30 -15.23 -2.64
C THR A 2 20.82 -13.77 -2.60
N ALA A 3 21.74 -12.81 -2.77
CA ALA A 3 21.37 -11.39 -2.94
C ALA A 3 20.40 -11.18 -4.12
N LYS A 4 20.59 -11.93 -5.21
CA LYS A 4 19.69 -11.92 -6.38
C LYS A 4 18.31 -12.46 -6.04
N ASP A 5 18.21 -13.58 -5.32
CA ASP A 5 16.91 -14.14 -4.90
C ASP A 5 16.15 -13.16 -4.01
N LEU A 6 16.87 -12.48 -3.11
CA LEU A 6 16.27 -11.50 -2.22
C LEU A 6 15.77 -10.27 -2.99
N TYR A 7 16.53 -9.80 -3.97
CA TYR A 7 16.12 -8.71 -4.86
C TYR A 7 14.83 -9.06 -5.65
N GLU A 8 14.74 -10.27 -6.23
CA GLU A 8 13.54 -10.71 -6.94
C GLU A 8 12.32 -10.80 -6.01
N ASN A 9 12.51 -11.28 -4.78
CA ASN A 9 11.45 -11.27 -3.75
C ASN A 9 11.00 -9.83 -3.42
N CYS A 10 11.97 -8.92 -3.23
CA CYS A 10 11.75 -7.49 -3.02
C CYS A 10 10.90 -6.87 -4.13
N ARG A 11 11.21 -7.18 -5.39
CA ARG A 11 10.46 -6.75 -6.56
C ARG A 11 9.05 -7.34 -6.61
N SER A 12 8.91 -8.62 -6.30
CA SER A 12 7.60 -9.29 -6.24
C SER A 12 6.67 -8.66 -5.20
N TRP A 13 7.19 -8.32 -4.02
CA TRP A 13 6.39 -7.63 -3.00
C TRP A 13 5.94 -6.24 -3.41
N LEU A 14 6.80 -5.50 -4.13
CA LEU A 14 6.41 -4.21 -4.70
C LEU A 14 5.27 -4.38 -5.72
N GLN A 15 5.40 -5.33 -6.65
CA GLN A 15 4.36 -5.63 -7.64
C GLN A 15 3.04 -6.05 -6.98
N PHE A 16 3.11 -6.83 -5.88
CA PHE A 16 1.95 -7.19 -5.09
C PHE A 16 1.28 -5.96 -4.45
N ALA A 17 2.06 -5.04 -3.87
CA ALA A 17 1.54 -3.81 -3.29
C ALA A 17 0.87 -2.91 -4.34
N GLU A 18 1.44 -2.82 -5.55
CA GLU A 18 0.87 -2.08 -6.68
C GLU A 18 -0.43 -2.72 -7.17
N THR A 19 -0.43 -4.04 -7.30
CA THR A 19 -1.61 -4.82 -7.69
C THR A 19 -2.77 -4.56 -6.73
N LYS A 20 -2.51 -4.57 -5.41
CA LYS A 20 -3.53 -4.26 -4.40
C LYS A 20 -4.10 -2.85 -4.52
N ASN A 21 -3.25 -1.84 -4.70
CA ASN A 21 -3.72 -0.47 -4.90
C ASN A 21 -4.49 -0.30 -6.22
N GLY A 22 -4.08 -1.00 -7.28
CA GLY A 22 -4.80 -1.04 -8.55
C GLY A 22 -6.21 -1.64 -8.39
N PHE A 23 -6.33 -2.75 -7.66
CA PHE A 23 -7.63 -3.33 -7.33
C PHE A 23 -8.51 -2.40 -6.47
N ALA A 24 -7.94 -1.76 -5.45
CA ALA A 24 -8.68 -0.81 -4.62
C ALA A 24 -9.20 0.38 -5.45
N LEU A 25 -8.38 0.90 -6.36
CA LEU A 25 -8.78 1.98 -7.27
C LEU A 25 -9.93 1.54 -8.20
N ALA A 26 -9.81 0.37 -8.83
CA ALA A 26 -10.85 -0.18 -9.70
C ALA A 26 -12.17 -0.41 -8.94
N PHE A 27 -12.09 -0.94 -7.71
CA PHE A 27 -13.24 -1.11 -6.84
C PHE A 27 -13.92 0.22 -6.51
N CYS A 28 -13.16 1.24 -6.09
CA CYS A 28 -13.73 2.57 -5.80
C CYS A 28 -14.44 3.15 -7.03
N GLY A 29 -13.83 3.05 -8.22
CA GLY A 29 -14.44 3.50 -9.47
C GLY A 29 -15.74 2.78 -9.81
N ALA A 30 -15.79 1.46 -9.62
CA ALA A 30 -16.99 0.66 -9.85
C ALA A 30 -18.12 1.04 -8.88
N VAL A 31 -17.82 1.23 -7.60
CA VAL A 31 -18.84 1.64 -6.61
C VAL A 31 -19.37 3.04 -6.91
N ILE A 32 -18.48 4.02 -7.20
CA ILE A 32 -18.90 5.37 -7.56
C ILE A 32 -19.83 5.35 -8.79
N ALA A 33 -19.50 4.58 -9.82
CA ALA A 33 -20.35 4.45 -11.01
C ALA A 33 -21.73 3.84 -10.71
N ALA A 34 -21.78 2.84 -9.81
CA ALA A 34 -23.02 2.25 -9.34
C ALA A 34 -23.85 3.27 -8.54
N GLU A 35 -23.23 4.04 -7.65
CA GLU A 35 -23.90 5.05 -6.83
C GLU A 35 -24.47 6.20 -7.66
N VAL A 36 -23.75 6.67 -8.67
CA VAL A 36 -24.26 7.65 -9.64
C VAL A 36 -25.54 7.15 -10.30
N SER A 37 -25.57 5.87 -10.68
CA SER A 37 -26.73 5.25 -11.32
C SER A 37 -27.93 5.13 -10.38
N LEU A 38 -27.68 4.99 -9.06
CA LEU A 38 -28.73 4.88 -8.03
C LEU A 38 -29.29 6.24 -7.60
N LEU A 39 -28.55 7.33 -7.76
CA LEU A 39 -28.86 8.64 -7.18
C LEU A 39 -30.25 9.20 -7.58
N SER A 40 -30.74 8.84 -8.77
CA SER A 40 -32.06 9.24 -9.29
C SER A 40 -33.24 8.51 -8.62
N GLY A 41 -33.03 7.26 -8.18
CA GLY A 41 -34.07 6.39 -7.61
C GLY A 41 -34.09 6.31 -6.08
N VAL A 42 -33.13 6.95 -5.42
CA VAL A 42 -33.00 6.96 -3.96
C VAL A 42 -33.94 8.02 -3.34
N GLU A 43 -34.67 7.64 -2.29
CA GLU A 43 -35.51 8.55 -1.51
C GLU A 43 -34.72 9.76 -1.02
N PRO A 44 -35.31 10.97 -1.00
CA PRO A 44 -34.62 12.18 -0.54
C PRO A 44 -33.92 12.03 0.82
N MET A 45 -34.50 11.27 1.75
CA MET A 45 -33.93 11.02 3.08
C MET A 45 -32.61 10.23 3.06
N PHE A 46 -32.37 9.41 2.03
CA PHE A 46 -31.19 8.57 1.92
C PHE A 46 -30.09 9.16 1.02
N LYS A 47 -30.41 10.19 0.21
CA LYS A 47 -29.44 10.87 -0.66
C LYS A 47 -28.18 11.36 0.05
N PRO A 48 -28.24 11.94 1.28
CA PRO A 48 -27.03 12.37 1.99
C PRO A 48 -26.04 11.23 2.27
N PHE A 49 -26.53 10.02 2.56
CA PHE A 49 -25.69 8.85 2.82
C PHE A 49 -24.98 8.36 1.56
N VAL A 50 -25.67 8.39 0.41
CA VAL A 50 -25.07 8.06 -0.89
C VAL A 50 -24.00 9.08 -1.28
N LEU A 51 -24.27 10.38 -1.10
CA LEU A 51 -23.28 11.43 -1.38
C LEU A 51 -22.05 11.34 -0.47
N LEU A 52 -22.25 11.03 0.82
CA LEU A 52 -21.15 10.80 1.76
C LEU A 52 -20.32 9.58 1.35
N SER A 53 -20.97 8.49 0.91
CA SER A 53 -20.28 7.32 0.37
C SER A 53 -19.41 7.65 -0.83
N MET A 54 -19.97 8.37 -1.82
CA MET A 54 -19.22 8.81 -3.01
C MET A 54 -18.00 9.64 -2.64
N LEU A 55 -18.13 10.54 -1.66
CA LEU A 55 -17.01 11.33 -1.15
C LEU A 55 -15.93 10.44 -0.54
N LEU A 56 -16.29 9.49 0.33
CA LEU A 56 -15.35 8.55 0.94
C LEU A 56 -14.66 7.68 -0.12
N MET A 57 -15.41 7.16 -1.10
CA MET A 57 -14.85 6.39 -2.22
C MET A 57 -13.87 7.21 -3.05
N THR A 58 -14.16 8.50 -3.25
CA THR A 58 -13.24 9.41 -3.95
C THR A 58 -11.94 9.60 -3.17
N VAL A 59 -12.03 9.81 -1.85
CA VAL A 59 -10.85 9.92 -0.98
C VAL A 59 -10.04 8.62 -1.00
N ALA A 60 -10.70 7.46 -0.92
CA ALA A 60 -10.05 6.15 -1.00
C ALA A 60 -9.33 5.93 -2.35
N ALA A 61 -9.96 6.35 -3.46
CA ALA A 61 -9.36 6.31 -4.79
C ALA A 61 -8.14 7.22 -4.90
N ILE A 62 -8.19 8.44 -4.32
CA ILE A 62 -7.05 9.35 -4.25
C ILE A 62 -5.89 8.72 -3.46
N CYS A 63 -6.15 8.08 -2.33
CA CYS A 63 -5.11 7.35 -1.58
C CYS A 63 -4.42 6.27 -2.43
N SER A 64 -5.21 5.50 -3.20
CA SER A 64 -4.67 4.50 -4.13
C SER A 64 -3.86 5.13 -5.27
N LEU A 65 -4.32 6.25 -5.83
CA LEU A 65 -3.60 6.99 -6.89
C LEU A 65 -2.27 7.55 -6.39
N ILE A 66 -2.23 8.13 -5.18
CA ILE A 66 -1.00 8.65 -4.57
C ILE A 66 0.05 7.53 -4.44
N SER A 67 -0.37 6.28 -4.25
CA SER A 67 0.56 5.13 -4.17
C SER A 67 1.32 4.84 -5.48
N PHE A 68 0.83 5.32 -6.63
CA PHE A 68 1.47 5.17 -7.93
C PHE A 68 2.43 6.31 -8.30
N VAL A 69 2.44 7.40 -7.53
CA VAL A 69 3.36 8.51 -7.77
C VAL A 69 4.81 8.06 -7.53
N PRO A 70 5.72 8.22 -8.51
CA PRO A 70 7.13 7.89 -8.34
C PRO A 70 7.72 8.64 -7.13
N GLN A 71 8.47 7.92 -6.29
CA GLN A 71 9.15 8.53 -5.15
C GLN A 71 10.66 8.50 -5.40
N ASP A 72 11.17 9.61 -5.91
CA ASP A 72 12.58 9.74 -6.30
C ASP A 72 13.51 9.88 -5.09
N LYS A 73 12.94 10.10 -3.90
CA LYS A 73 13.67 10.24 -2.64
C LYS A 73 12.96 9.48 -1.53
N VAL A 74 13.47 8.29 -1.22
CA VAL A 74 13.10 7.60 0.02
C VAL A 74 13.66 8.40 1.18
N SER A 75 12.87 9.34 1.72
CA SER A 75 13.29 10.10 2.92
C SER A 75 13.64 9.10 4.05
N PRO A 76 14.82 9.22 4.68
CA PRO A 76 15.30 8.29 5.70
C PRO A 76 14.47 8.29 7.00
N GLY A 77 13.48 9.18 7.12
CA GLY A 77 12.74 9.43 8.35
C GLY A 77 11.65 8.44 8.75
N VAL A 78 11.42 7.33 8.02
CA VAL A 78 10.28 6.45 8.37
C VAL A 78 10.55 5.58 9.60
N ASN A 79 11.81 5.36 9.99
CA ASN A 79 12.14 4.43 11.09
C ASN A 79 13.28 4.91 12.03
N ALA A 80 13.59 6.20 12.07
CA ALA A 80 14.54 6.73 13.05
C ALA A 80 14.03 6.47 14.49
N GLY A 81 14.59 5.46 15.16
CA GLY A 81 14.30 5.14 16.56
C GLY A 81 13.57 3.82 16.86
N ARG A 82 13.27 2.97 15.87
CA ARG A 82 12.76 1.61 16.15
C ARG A 82 13.91 0.62 16.28
N ALA A 83 13.83 -0.26 17.28
CA ALA A 83 14.80 -1.35 17.46
C ALA A 83 14.94 -2.14 16.15
N THR A 84 16.17 -2.29 15.65
CA THR A 84 16.47 -2.98 14.40
C THR A 84 15.98 -4.43 14.49
N PRO A 85 14.95 -4.82 13.71
CA PRO A 85 14.42 -6.18 13.76
C PRO A 85 15.51 -7.18 13.38
N LYS A 86 15.53 -8.35 14.02
CA LYS A 86 16.52 -9.40 13.69
C LYS A 86 16.38 -9.96 12.27
N GLY A 87 15.21 -9.81 11.65
CA GLY A 87 14.92 -10.32 10.32
C GLY A 87 15.50 -9.45 9.20
N ILE A 88 16.11 -10.11 8.21
CA ILE A 88 16.64 -9.47 6.98
C ILE A 88 15.93 -9.97 5.71
N VAL A 89 14.98 -10.89 5.87
CA VAL A 89 14.36 -11.62 4.76
C VAL A 89 13.01 -11.03 4.36
N PHE A 90 12.31 -10.33 5.24
CA PHE A 90 10.95 -9.84 4.96
C PHE A 90 10.95 -8.33 4.78
N PHE A 91 10.32 -7.81 3.72
CA PHE A 91 10.31 -6.36 3.40
C PHE A 91 9.94 -5.46 4.57
N GLY A 92 9.00 -5.91 5.42
CA GLY A 92 8.58 -5.16 6.60
C GLY A 92 9.72 -4.95 7.60
N HIS A 93 10.61 -5.93 7.76
CA HIS A 93 11.81 -5.81 8.58
C HIS A 93 12.95 -5.09 7.85
N ILE A 94 13.14 -5.38 6.56
CA ILE A 94 14.17 -4.73 5.71
C ILE A 94 13.99 -3.21 5.74
N ALA A 95 12.75 -2.74 5.55
CA ALA A 95 12.42 -1.32 5.56
C ALA A 95 12.69 -0.61 6.90
N MET A 96 12.84 -1.36 8.01
CA MET A 96 13.13 -0.80 9.34
C MET A 96 14.62 -0.58 9.60
N HIS A 97 15.50 -1.20 8.82
CA HIS A 97 16.94 -0.95 8.89
C HIS A 97 17.29 0.38 8.21
N ASP A 98 18.40 0.98 8.61
CA ASP A 98 19.07 1.98 7.79
C ASP A 98 19.70 1.29 6.57
N GLY A 99 19.82 2.00 5.43
CA GLY A 99 20.30 1.38 4.19
C GLY A 99 21.69 0.76 4.33
N ALA A 100 22.63 1.49 4.93
CA ALA A 100 23.99 1.01 5.17
C ALA A 100 24.03 -0.20 6.14
N GLY A 101 23.29 -0.13 7.25
CA GLY A 101 23.19 -1.22 8.22
C GLY A 101 22.51 -2.48 7.65
N PHE A 102 21.53 -2.31 6.77
CA PHE A 102 20.93 -3.42 6.03
C PHE A 102 21.96 -4.10 5.12
N VAL A 103 22.64 -3.33 4.26
CA VAL A 103 23.62 -3.87 3.31
C VAL A 103 24.74 -4.60 4.05
N ALA A 104 25.31 -3.98 5.09
CA ALA A 104 26.37 -4.60 5.88
C ALA A 104 25.94 -5.95 6.50
N ARG A 105 24.73 -6.00 7.06
CA ARG A 105 24.20 -7.21 7.70
C ARG A 105 23.81 -8.28 6.68
N ALA A 106 23.20 -7.88 5.57
CA ALA A 106 22.83 -8.79 4.49
C ALA A 106 24.07 -9.38 3.82
N SER A 107 25.11 -8.59 3.56
CA SER A 107 26.39 -9.08 3.03
C SER A 107 27.03 -10.13 3.93
N GLN A 108 27.00 -9.93 5.26
CA GLN A 108 27.49 -10.94 6.22
C GLN A 108 26.70 -12.25 6.15
N VAL A 109 25.37 -12.18 6.02
CA VAL A 109 24.50 -13.37 6.03
C VAL A 109 24.55 -14.13 4.72
N PHE A 110 24.71 -13.43 3.60
CA PHE A 110 24.79 -14.04 2.27
C PHE A 110 26.22 -14.34 1.82
N GLY A 111 27.23 -14.01 2.62
CA GLY A 111 28.64 -14.23 2.27
C GLY A 111 29.10 -13.40 1.08
N VAL A 112 28.56 -12.19 0.92
CA VAL A 112 28.92 -11.27 -0.17
C VAL A 112 30.24 -10.58 0.16
N GLU A 113 31.24 -10.76 -0.69
CA GLU A 113 32.53 -10.06 -0.56
C GLU A 113 32.37 -8.57 -0.88
N GLU A 114 33.12 -7.70 -0.20
CA GLU A 114 33.08 -6.24 -0.45
C GLU A 114 33.41 -5.86 -1.90
N LYS A 115 34.11 -6.73 -2.63
CA LYS A 115 34.48 -6.51 -4.04
C LYS A 115 33.36 -6.83 -5.02
N ASP A 116 32.31 -7.53 -4.59
CA ASP A 116 31.13 -7.84 -5.41
C ASP A 116 30.16 -6.64 -5.42
N SER A 117 30.52 -5.64 -6.22
CA SER A 117 29.76 -4.40 -6.36
C SER A 117 28.32 -4.64 -6.82
N LEU A 118 28.08 -5.68 -7.63
CA LEU A 118 26.75 -6.01 -8.14
C LEU A 118 25.84 -6.50 -7.01
N SER A 119 26.32 -7.44 -6.19
CA SER A 119 25.52 -7.94 -5.07
C SER A 119 25.23 -6.86 -4.04
N ILE A 120 26.19 -5.95 -3.78
CA ILE A 120 25.99 -4.80 -2.90
C ILE A 120 24.89 -3.87 -3.44
N GLU A 121 24.92 -3.56 -4.74
CA GLU A 121 23.91 -2.74 -5.39
C GLU A 121 22.52 -3.38 -5.34
N LEU A 122 22.42 -4.70 -5.57
CA LEU A 122 21.15 -5.44 -5.47
C LEU A 122 20.57 -5.40 -4.05
N LEU A 123 21.42 -5.45 -3.02
CA LEU A 123 20.99 -5.33 -1.63
C LEU A 123 20.48 -3.91 -1.35
N ASP A 124 21.18 -2.87 -1.79
CA ASP A 124 20.72 -1.48 -1.64
C ASP A 124 19.37 -1.25 -2.35
N GLN A 125 19.22 -1.78 -3.57
CA GLN A 125 17.95 -1.74 -4.28
C GLN A 125 16.84 -2.48 -3.53
N CYS A 126 17.12 -3.65 -2.93
CA CYS A 126 16.12 -4.36 -2.14
C CYS A 126 15.69 -3.60 -0.88
N HIS A 127 16.60 -2.87 -0.23
CA HIS A 127 16.23 -1.95 0.84
C HIS A 127 15.25 -0.88 0.35
N THR A 128 15.59 -0.22 -0.75
CA THR A 128 14.75 0.81 -1.37
C THR A 128 13.37 0.27 -1.75
N LEU A 129 13.32 -0.88 -2.45
CA LEU A 129 12.08 -1.55 -2.83
C LEU A 129 11.23 -1.92 -1.61
N SER A 130 11.85 -2.38 -0.53
CA SER A 130 11.15 -2.72 0.72
C SER A 130 10.51 -1.50 1.37
N VAL A 131 11.23 -0.37 1.44
CA VAL A 131 10.68 0.87 2.01
C VAL A 131 9.50 1.37 1.18
N ILE A 132 9.62 1.36 -0.15
CA ILE A 132 8.51 1.74 -1.06
C ILE A 132 7.31 0.81 -0.84
N THR A 133 7.54 -0.50 -0.76
CA THR A 133 6.49 -1.51 -0.52
C THR A 133 5.71 -1.24 0.76
N VAL A 134 6.40 -1.00 1.89
CA VAL A 134 5.73 -0.68 3.17
C VAL A 134 4.87 0.57 3.07
N ARG A 135 5.36 1.62 2.40
CA ARG A 135 4.61 2.87 2.21
C ARG A 135 3.36 2.64 1.37
N LYS A 136 3.48 1.94 0.22
CA LYS A 136 2.34 1.61 -0.65
C LYS A 136 1.29 0.75 0.07
N LEU A 137 1.71 -0.19 0.91
CA LEU A 137 0.79 -1.00 1.72
C LEU A 137 0.09 -0.21 2.82
N ARG A 138 0.74 0.82 3.39
CA ARG A 138 0.11 1.73 4.35
C ARG A 138 -0.98 2.58 3.69
N LEU A 139 -0.72 3.10 2.48
CA LEU A 139 -1.72 3.82 1.69
C LEU A 139 -2.88 2.90 1.28
N PHE A 140 -2.58 1.67 0.86
CA PHE A 140 -3.60 0.65 0.59
C PHE A 140 -4.49 0.40 1.80
N TYR A 141 -3.91 0.22 3.00
CA TYR A 141 -4.69 0.00 4.21
C TYR A 141 -5.63 1.19 4.51
N ALA A 142 -5.12 2.42 4.41
CA ALA A 142 -5.95 3.61 4.56
C ALA A 142 -7.09 3.67 3.52
N SER A 143 -6.79 3.37 2.25
CA SER A 143 -7.78 3.30 1.18
C SER A 143 -8.87 2.27 1.47
N VAL A 144 -8.52 1.05 1.87
CA VAL A 144 -9.48 -0.01 2.20
C VAL A 144 -10.38 0.35 3.38
N VAL A 145 -9.83 0.96 4.44
CA VAL A 145 -10.63 1.40 5.58
C VAL A 145 -11.65 2.45 5.17
N ILE A 146 -11.21 3.46 4.40
CA ILE A 146 -12.09 4.54 3.93
C ILE A 146 -13.14 4.00 2.95
N ALA A 147 -12.73 3.15 1.99
CA ALA A 147 -13.64 2.52 1.03
C ALA A 147 -14.64 1.60 1.73
N GLY A 148 -14.21 0.84 2.74
CA GLY A 148 -15.10 -0.01 3.53
C GLY A 148 -16.17 0.81 4.25
N LEU A 149 -15.80 1.95 4.86
CA LEU A 149 -16.76 2.87 5.46
C LEU A 149 -17.72 3.47 4.43
N GLY A 150 -17.21 3.89 3.26
CA GLY A 150 -18.03 4.36 2.15
C GLY A 150 -19.05 3.30 1.75
N PHE A 151 -18.59 2.08 1.46
CA PHE A 151 -19.41 0.99 0.95
C PHE A 151 -20.57 0.57 1.87
N VAL A 152 -20.37 0.62 3.20
CA VAL A 152 -21.38 0.18 4.16
C VAL A 152 -22.52 1.20 4.31
N LEU A 153 -22.24 2.50 4.19
CA LEU A 153 -23.25 3.56 4.36
C LEU A 153 -24.50 3.41 3.47
N PRO A 154 -24.39 3.24 2.14
CA PRO A 154 -25.56 3.09 1.27
C PRO A 154 -26.27 1.76 1.51
N LEU A 155 -25.59 0.71 1.97
CA LEU A 155 -26.21 -0.57 2.31
C LEU A 155 -27.10 -0.45 3.55
N VAL A 156 -26.65 0.28 4.58
CA VAL A 156 -27.47 0.56 5.78
C VAL A 156 -28.69 1.40 5.40
N ALA A 157 -28.51 2.42 4.55
CA ALA A 157 -29.60 3.23 4.03
C ALA A 157 -30.61 2.38 3.23
N ALA A 158 -30.13 1.49 2.37
CA ALA A 158 -30.97 0.58 1.60
C ALA A 158 -31.72 -0.41 2.52
N ALA A 159 -31.06 -0.97 3.53
CA ALA A 159 -31.69 -1.88 4.50
C ALA A 159 -32.75 -1.19 5.36
N GLY A 160 -32.52 0.06 5.78
CA GLY A 160 -33.50 0.86 6.52
C GLY A 160 -34.80 1.08 5.75
N ARG A 161 -34.75 1.12 4.41
CA ARG A 161 -35.94 1.23 3.55
C ARG A 161 -36.87 0.01 3.61
N TRP A 162 -36.39 -1.15 4.08
CA TRP A 162 -37.19 -2.36 4.23
C TRP A 162 -37.78 -2.54 5.64
N ILE A 163 -37.31 -1.74 6.61
CA ILE A 163 -37.70 -1.85 8.02
C ILE A 163 -38.77 -0.80 8.38
N CYS A 164 -38.86 0.30 7.64
CA CYS A 164 -39.88 1.35 7.76
C CYS A 164 -40.97 1.19 6.69
#